data_AF-A0A7U9XFZ4-F1
#
_entry.id   AF-A0A7U9XFZ4-F1
#
_cell.length_a   1.000
_cell.length_b   1.000
_cell.length_c   1.000
_cell.angle_alpha   90.00
_cell.angle_beta   90.00
_cell.angle_gamma   90.00
#
_symmetry.space_group_name_H-M   'P 1'
#
loop_
_entity.id
_entity.type
_entity.pdbx_description
1 polymer ?
#
loop_
_entity_poly.entity_id
_entity_poly.type
_entity_poly.pdbx_seq_one_letter_code
_entity_poly.pdbx_strand_id
1 'polypeptide(L)' 'MTRKENLLFEIDNLNSVLEKYRSILEKGHLDDVAYLQLNDVLGSVMLALRYYFGEEAYTEHQIIILQRE' A
#
# COMPACT_ATOMS: atom_id res chain seq x y z
N MET A 1 2.73 14.15 12.79
CA MET A 1 3.40 13.52 11.65
C MET A 1 3.04 14.29 10.40
N THR A 2 4.03 14.73 9.61
CA THR A 2 3.81 15.39 8.33
C THR A 2 3.31 14.39 7.29
N ARG A 3 2.74 14.88 6.18
CA ARG A 3 2.36 14.05 5.02
C ARG A 3 3.52 13.17 4.53
N LYS A 4 4.72 13.74 4.46
CA LYS A 4 5.94 13.02 4.05
C LYS A 4 6.34 11.94 5.05
N GLU A 5 6.33 12.24 6.34
CA GLU A 5 6.65 11.28 7.40
C GLU A 5 5.65 10.11 7.41
N ASN A 6 4.36 10.37 7.20
CA ASN A 6 3.34 9.34 7.10
C ASN A 6 3.56 8.42 5.89
N LEU A 7 3.88 8.99 4.73
CA LEU A 7 4.18 8.20 3.54
C LEU A 7 5.42 7.31 3.72
N LEU A 8 6.49 7.86 4.32
CA LEU A 8 7.70 7.08 4.61
C LEU A 8 7.40 5.94 5.58
N PHE A 9 6.65 6.20 6.63
CA PHE A 9 6.23 5.18 7.60
C PHE A 9 5.47 4.03 6.93
N GLU A 10 4.48 4.32 6.08
CA GLU A 10 3.71 3.26 5.40
C GLU A 10 4.53 2.49 4.35
N ILE A 11 5.46 3.15 3.66
CA ILE A 11 6.39 2.47 2.74
C ILE A 11 7.33 1.54 3.51
N ASP A 12 7.86 1.96 4.65
CA ASP A 12 8.70 1.12 5.50
C ASP A 12 7.91 -0.08 6.06
N ASN A 13 6.65 0.14 6.42
CA ASN A 13 5.73 -0.92 6.82
C ASN A 13 5.48 -1.94 5.69
N LEU A 14 5.21 -1.48 4.47
CA LEU A 14 5.07 -2.34 3.29
C LEU A 14 6.33 -3.17 3.05
N ASN A 15 7.52 -2.56 3.12
CA ASN A 15 8.78 -3.27 2.95
C ASN A 15 8.92 -4.41 3.99
N SER A 16 8.60 -4.14 5.25
CA SER A 16 8.64 -5.16 6.32
C SER A 16 7.67 -6.33 6.06
N VAL A 17 6.46 -6.03 5.58
CA VAL A 17 5.47 -7.06 5.24
C VAL A 17 5.93 -7.90 4.04
N LEU A 18 6.47 -7.26 2.99
CA LEU A 18 6.96 -7.96 1.81
C LEU A 18 8.14 -8.89 2.13
N GLU A 19 9.07 -8.49 3.01
CA GLU A 19 10.16 -9.36 3.46
C GLU A 19 9.63 -10.62 4.17
N LYS A 20 8.63 -10.47 5.05
CA LYS A 20 7.97 -11.61 5.71
C LYS A 20 7.26 -12.50 4.69
N TYR A 21 6.54 -11.88 3.76
CA TYR A 21 5.78 -12.60 2.73
C TYR A 21 6.69 -13.41 1.80
N ARG A 22 7.86 -12.87 1.46
CA ARG A 22 8.89 -13.60 0.71
C ARG A 22 9.33 -14.88 1.44
N SER A 23 9.56 -14.82 2.75
CA SER A 23 9.92 -16.01 3.55
C SER A 23 8.80 -17.06 3.60
N ILE A 24 7.55 -16.61 3.61
CA ILE A 24 6.35 -17.46 3.60
C ILE A 24 6.21 -18.17 2.25
N LEU A 25 6.39 -17.43 1.14
CA LEU A 25 6.42 -17.95 -0.22
C LEU A 25 7.52 -18.99 -0.43
N GLU A 26 8.73 -18.74 0.08
CA GLU A 26 9.86 -19.67 0.01
C GLU A 26 9.57 -21.01 0.71
N LYS A 27 8.63 -21.04 1.66
CA LYS A 27 8.17 -22.24 2.36
C LYS A 27 6.94 -22.89 1.72
N GLY A 28 6.40 -22.31 0.65
CA GLY A 28 5.22 -22.83 -0.06
C GLY A 28 3.89 -22.64 0.69
N HIS A 29 3.83 -21.73 1.67
CA HIS A 29 2.66 -21.54 2.52
C HIS A 29 1.95 -20.22 2.22
N LEU A 30 1.24 -20.08 1.10
CA LEU A 30 0.33 -18.95 0.96
C LEU A 30 -0.98 -19.28 1.69
N ASP A 31 -1.17 -18.73 2.89
CA ASP A 31 -2.44 -18.81 3.60
C ASP A 31 -3.22 -17.49 3.50
N ASP A 32 -4.51 -17.56 3.82
CA ASP A 32 -5.42 -16.41 3.76
C ASP A 32 -4.97 -15.27 4.69
N VAL A 33 -4.26 -15.60 5.78
CA VAL A 33 -3.75 -14.61 6.73
C VAL A 33 -2.66 -13.76 6.07
N ALA A 34 -1.71 -14.40 5.39
CA ALA A 34 -0.67 -13.69 4.67
C ALA A 34 -1.26 -12.79 3.56
N TYR A 35 -2.30 -13.28 2.86
CA TYR A 35 -3.01 -12.49 1.86
C TYR A 35 -3.68 -11.24 2.46
N LEU A 36 -4.41 -11.40 3.57
CA LEU A 36 -5.08 -10.29 4.25
C LEU A 36 -4.09 -9.23 4.73
N GLN A 37 -2.97 -9.63 5.33
CA GLN A 37 -1.92 -8.71 5.78
C GLN A 37 -1.32 -7.89 4.64
N LEU A 38 -1.07 -8.52 3.49
CA LEU A 38 -0.57 -7.83 2.31
C LEU A 38 -1.59 -6.82 1.78
N ASN A 39 -2.86 -7.23 1.70
CA ASN A 39 -3.95 -6.36 1.26
C ASN A 39 -4.11 -5.13 2.16
N ASP A 40 -4.08 -5.33 3.48
CA ASP A 40 -4.22 -4.24 4.46
C ASP A 40 -3.09 -3.21 4.32
N VAL A 41 -1.84 -3.67 4.20
CA VAL A 41 -0.69 -2.77 4.08
C VAL A 41 -0.70 -1.99 2.77
N LEU A 42 -1.13 -2.62 1.67
CA LEU A 42 -1.29 -1.95 0.37
C LEU A 42 -2.38 -0.88 0.44
N GLY A 43 -3.48 -1.16 1.15
CA GLY A 43 -4.54 -0.19 1.44
C GLY A 43 -4.02 1.03 2.20
N SER A 44 -3.23 0.83 3.26
CA SER A 44 -2.63 1.91 4.04
C SER A 44 -1.67 2.77 3.22
N VAL A 45 -0.81 2.15 2.40
CA VAL A 45 0.09 2.89 1.49
C VAL A 45 -0.70 3.73 0.48
N MET A 46 -1.78 3.17 -0.10
CA MET A 46 -2.64 3.90 -1.02
C MET A 46 -3.25 5.14 -0.34
N LEU A 47 -3.77 5.00 0.89
CA LEU A 47 -4.30 6.12 1.66
C LEU A 47 -3.23 7.17 1.98
N ALA A 48 -2.01 6.73 2.33
CA ALA A 48 -0.89 7.63 2.58
C ALA A 48 -0.45 8.41 1.35
N LEU A 49 -0.45 7.78 0.16
CA LEU A 49 -0.18 8.44 -1.11
C LEU A 49 -1.23 9.52 -1.41
N ARG A 50 -2.52 9.18 -1.28
CA ARG A 50 -3.62 10.13 -1.45
C ARG A 50 -3.47 11.33 -0.51
N TYR A 51 -3.22 11.06 0.77
CA TYR A 51 -2.99 12.10 1.76
C TYR A 51 -1.76 12.96 1.45
N TYR A 52 -0.67 12.36 0.94
CA TYR A 52 0.53 13.07 0.54
C TYR A 52 0.26 14.09 -0.58
N PHE A 53 -0.49 13.68 -1.60
CA PHE A 53 -0.88 14.55 -2.72
C PHE A 53 -2.05 15.50 -2.40
N GLY A 54 -2.64 15.38 -1.20
CA GLY A 54 -3.73 16.24 -0.76
C GLY A 54 -5.11 15.84 -1.29
N GLU A 55 -5.26 14.58 -1.72
CA GLU A 55 -6.56 14.01 -2.05
C GLU A 55 -7.36 13.73 -0.77
N GLU A 56 -8.69 13.93 -0.79
CA GLU A 56 -9.54 13.49 0.32
C GLU A 56 -9.66 11.96 0.30
N ALA A 57 -9.53 11.34 1.49
CA ALA A 57 -9.43 9.90 1.67
C ALA A 57 -10.61 9.08 1.12
N TYR A 58 -11.76 9.73 0.84
CA TYR A 58 -12.99 9.10 0.38
C TYR A 58 -13.56 9.71 -0.91
N THR A 59 -12.84 10.61 -1.57
CA THR A 59 -13.26 11.06 -2.90
C THR A 59 -13.09 9.93 -3.89
N GLU A 60 -14.21 9.46 -4.48
CA GLU A 60 -14.23 8.57 -5.64
C GLU A 60 -13.50 9.25 -6.80
N HIS A 61 -12.18 9.12 -6.84
CA HIS A 61 -11.38 9.61 -7.96
C HIS A 61 -11.49 8.58 -9.09
N GLN A 62 -12.27 8.91 -10.12
CA GLN A 62 -12.17 8.25 -11.42
C GLN A 62 -10.74 8.42 -11.93
N ILE A 63 -10.00 7.32 -12.07
CA ILE A 63 -8.70 7.33 -12.74
C ILE A 63 -8.96 7.54 -14.23
N ILE A 64 -8.79 8.78 -14.70
CA ILE A 64 -8.84 9.11 -16.12
C ILE A 64 -7.46 8.81 -16.70
N ILE A 65 -7.33 7.70 -17.44
CA ILE A 65 -6.13 7.41 -18.21
C ILE A 65 -6.16 8.28 -19.47
N LEU A 66 -5.35 9.33 -19.50
CA LEU A 66 -5.13 10.12 -20.71
C LEU A 66 -4.26 9.31 -21.67
N GLN A 67 -4.84 8.85 -22.79
CA GLN A 67 -4.06 8.34 -23.92
C GLN A 67 -3.40 9.53 -24.61
N ARG A 68 -2.08 9.45 -24.84
CA ARG A 68 -1.36 10.40 -25.69
C ARG A 68 -1.75 10.17 -27.15
N GLU A 69 -2.11 11.25 -27.84
CA GLU A 69 -2.21 11.32 -29.32
C GLU A 69 -0.85 11.13 -29.99
#